data_AF-A0A4S3B6C8-F1
#
_entry.id   AF-A0A4S3B6C8-F1
#
_cell.length_a   1.000
_cell.length_b   1.000
_cell.length_c   1.000
_cell.angle_alpha   90.00
_cell.angle_beta   90.00
_cell.angle_gamma   90.00
#
_symmetry.space_group_name_H-M   'P 1'
#
loop_
_entity.id
_entity.type
_entity.pdbx_description
1 polymer ?
#
loop_
_entity_poly.entity_id
_entity_poly.type
_entity_poly.pdbx_seq_one_letter_code
_entity_poly.pdbx_strand_id
1 'polypeptide(L)'
;MTKEMTSFKFFFRNGETWTIDREYIGDLWISKVTTSYGRIHGSDFQKIHPCEGLKIEIFSEADHVQSDDINQGGLELGMFARALKYQDIEKMAINFDDQTSDLIYFPYKDKETPGQEGLDNIYQSTKISADNRLYIVIDAEKTVAEIYQDKF
;
A
#
# COMPACT_ATOMS: atom_id res chain seq x y z
N MET A 1 17.58 -5.37 -21.65
CA MET A 1 16.73 -4.18 -21.50
C MET A 1 16.38 -4.07 -20.04
N THR A 2 16.53 -2.88 -19.46
CA THR A 2 16.12 -2.59 -18.08
C THR A 2 14.60 -2.48 -18.08
N LYS A 3 13.91 -3.21 -17.19
CA LYS A 3 12.46 -3.07 -17.02
C LYS A 3 12.17 -1.74 -16.36
N GLU A 4 11.27 -0.94 -16.93
CA GLU A 4 10.87 0.34 -16.35
C GLU A 4 9.56 0.18 -15.59
N MET A 5 9.54 0.68 -14.36
CA MET A 5 8.36 0.66 -13.51
C MET A 5 7.32 1.66 -14.02
N THR A 6 6.07 1.22 -14.15
CA THR A 6 4.99 2.03 -14.72
C THR A 6 3.96 2.45 -13.69
N SER A 7 3.56 1.55 -12.78
CA SER A 7 2.56 1.84 -11.75
C SER A 7 2.69 0.92 -10.54
N PHE A 8 2.02 1.30 -9.46
CA PHE A 8 1.85 0.48 -8.26
C PHE A 8 0.39 0.11 -8.10
N LYS A 9 0.11 -1.17 -7.85
CA LYS A 9 -1.23 -1.63 -7.50
C LYS A 9 -1.26 -2.11 -6.05
N PHE A 10 -1.88 -1.33 -5.18
CA PHE A 10 -2.11 -1.69 -3.79
C PHE A 10 -3.31 -2.65 -3.67
N PHE A 11 -3.20 -3.59 -2.74
CA PHE A 11 -4.27 -4.53 -2.41
C PHE A 11 -4.64 -4.34 -0.94
N PHE A 12 -5.92 -4.06 -0.70
CA PHE A 12 -6.49 -3.92 0.63
C PHE A 12 -7.02 -5.26 1.15
N ARG A 13 -7.10 -5.41 2.46
CA ARG A 13 -7.57 -6.63 3.14
C ARG A 13 -8.99 -7.04 2.72
N ASN A 14 -9.83 -6.06 2.41
CA ASN A 14 -11.22 -6.27 1.96
C ASN A 14 -11.33 -6.72 0.49
N GLY A 15 -10.20 -6.84 -0.24
CA GLY A 15 -10.15 -7.24 -1.65
C GLY A 15 -10.25 -6.08 -2.64
N GLU A 16 -10.45 -4.83 -2.18
CA GLU A 16 -10.32 -3.65 -3.03
C GLU A 16 -8.87 -3.50 -3.51
N THR A 17 -8.71 -2.78 -4.62
CA THR A 17 -7.40 -2.43 -5.13
C THR A 17 -7.31 -0.98 -5.49
N TRP A 18 -6.09 -0.46 -5.54
CA TRP A 18 -5.82 0.91 -5.95
C TRP A 18 -4.55 0.99 -6.78
N THR A 19 -4.70 1.38 -8.04
CA THR A 19 -3.59 1.56 -8.97
C THR A 19 -3.16 3.03 -9.02
N ILE A 20 -1.86 3.28 -8.91
CA ILE A 20 -1.24 4.61 -8.95
C ILE A 20 -0.13 4.62 -9.99
N ASP A 21 -0.23 5.51 -10.96
CA ASP A 21 0.81 5.66 -11.97
C ASP A 21 2.08 6.27 -11.37
N ARG A 22 3.24 5.83 -11.89
CA ARG A 22 4.57 6.27 -11.46
C ARG A 22 4.72 7.79 -11.37
N GLU A 23 4.06 8.52 -12.26
CA GLU A 23 4.14 9.99 -12.33
C GLU A 23 3.54 10.71 -11.11
N TYR A 24 2.67 10.03 -10.36
CA TYR A 24 2.05 10.55 -9.14
C TYR A 24 2.77 10.13 -7.85
N ILE A 25 3.94 9.50 -7.95
CA ILE A 25 4.74 9.07 -6.79
C ILE A 25 5.88 10.05 -6.57
N GLY A 26 5.90 10.70 -5.41
CA GLY A 26 6.91 11.70 -5.03
C GLY A 26 8.15 11.10 -4.36
N ASP A 27 7.92 10.21 -3.40
CA ASP A 27 8.94 9.47 -2.65
C ASP A 27 8.52 8.01 -2.55
N LEU A 28 9.49 7.11 -2.60
CA LEU A 28 9.27 5.68 -2.44
C LEU A 28 10.49 5.01 -1.84
N TRP A 29 10.26 4.28 -0.77
CA TRP A 29 11.25 3.42 -0.16
C TRP A 29 10.63 2.11 0.30
N ILE A 30 11.14 0.98 -0.22
CA ILE A 30 10.76 -0.37 0.20
C ILE A 30 12.00 -1.01 0.85
N SER A 31 11.98 -1.20 2.17
CA SER A 31 13.14 -1.70 2.90
C SER A 31 13.23 -3.22 2.87
N LYS A 32 14.44 -3.75 2.67
CA LYS A 32 14.81 -5.16 2.82
C LYS A 32 13.83 -6.14 2.16
N VAL A 33 13.58 -5.97 0.86
CA VAL A 33 12.84 -6.97 0.07
C VAL A 33 13.66 -8.26 0.03
N THR A 34 13.10 -9.34 0.57
CA THR A 34 13.73 -10.67 0.57
C THR A 34 12.99 -11.62 -0.39
N THR A 35 13.57 -12.79 -0.62
CA THR A 35 12.86 -13.89 -1.29
C THR A 35 12.65 -15.00 -0.28
N SER A 36 11.39 -15.37 -0.07
CA SER A 36 10.98 -16.49 0.76
C SER A 36 10.23 -17.53 -0.07
N TYR A 37 10.33 -18.80 0.30
CA TYR A 37 9.56 -19.88 -0.31
C TYR A 37 8.66 -20.50 0.76
N GLY A 38 7.35 -20.50 0.53
CA GLY A 38 6.38 -20.92 1.55
C GLY A 38 4.96 -21.00 1.03
N ARG A 39 4.01 -21.20 1.95
CA ARG A 39 2.56 -21.22 1.68
C ARG A 39 1.91 -20.03 2.36
N ILE A 40 0.94 -19.40 1.71
CA ILE A 40 0.12 -18.34 2.31
C ILE A 40 -1.28 -18.93 2.52
N HIS A 41 -1.79 -18.91 3.75
CA HIS A 41 -3.13 -19.42 4.09
C HIS A 41 -3.43 -20.85 3.58
N GLY A 42 -2.44 -21.75 3.62
CA GLY A 42 -2.60 -23.13 3.14
C GLY A 42 -2.57 -23.31 1.62
N SER A 43 -2.24 -22.26 0.86
CA SER A 43 -2.01 -22.32 -0.59
C SER A 43 -0.87 -23.28 -0.96
N ASP A 44 -0.66 -23.48 -2.26
CA ASP A 44 0.54 -24.14 -2.77
C ASP A 44 1.84 -23.39 -2.45
N PHE A 45 2.94 -24.13 -2.54
CA PHE A 45 4.27 -23.56 -2.37
C PHE A 45 4.52 -22.51 -3.44
N GLN A 46 4.85 -21.30 -2.99
CA GLN A 46 5.06 -20.15 -3.84
C GLN A 46 6.30 -19.37 -3.40
N LYS A 47 6.87 -18.64 -4.35
CA LYS A 47 7.89 -17.63 -4.11
C LYS A 47 7.18 -16.35 -3.63
N ILE A 48 7.67 -15.76 -2.54
CA ILE A 48 7.07 -14.60 -1.86
C ILE A 48 8.16 -13.55 -1.67
N HIS A 49 7.79 -12.29 -1.84
CA HIS A 49 8.69 -11.15 -1.65
C HIS A 49 8.24 -10.27 -0.47
N PRO A 50 8.47 -10.69 0.79
CA PRO A 50 8.19 -9.84 1.93
C PRO A 50 9.24 -8.74 2.05
N CYS A 51 8.81 -7.58 2.51
CA CYS A 51 9.69 -6.47 2.90
C CYS A 51 9.61 -6.21 4.41
N GLU A 52 10.57 -5.44 4.94
CA GLU A 52 10.54 -4.99 6.33
C GLU A 52 9.67 -3.73 6.51
N GLY A 53 9.50 -2.93 5.45
CA GLY A 53 8.63 -1.77 5.50
C GLY A 53 8.52 -0.99 4.20
N LEU A 54 7.55 -0.09 4.19
CA LEU A 54 7.22 0.82 3.09
C LEU A 54 7.19 2.26 3.61
N LYS A 55 7.67 3.20 2.80
CA LYS A 55 7.38 4.62 2.90
C LYS A 55 7.06 5.13 1.51
N ILE A 56 6.00 5.91 1.38
CA ILE A 56 5.59 6.45 0.07
C ILE A 56 4.93 7.81 0.24
N GLU A 57 5.21 8.72 -0.68
CA GLU A 57 4.50 9.98 -0.92
C GLU A 57 3.75 9.88 -2.24
N ILE A 58 2.47 10.25 -2.24
CA ILE A 58 1.60 10.21 -3.41
C ILE A 58 1.00 11.60 -3.62
N PHE A 59 1.11 12.12 -4.85
CA PHE A 59 0.60 13.43 -5.24
C PHE A 59 -0.93 13.44 -5.37
N SER A 60 -1.52 14.60 -5.12
CA SER A 60 -2.97 14.83 -5.07
C SER A 60 -3.74 14.36 -6.32
N GLU A 61 -3.07 14.37 -7.47
CA GLU A 61 -3.59 13.97 -8.77
C GLU A 61 -3.97 12.48 -8.81
N ALA A 62 -3.42 11.65 -7.91
CA ALA A 62 -3.79 10.25 -7.76
C ALA A 62 -4.98 9.99 -6.81
N ASP A 63 -5.58 11.03 -6.23
CA ASP A 63 -6.78 10.89 -5.37
C ASP A 63 -8.07 10.62 -6.18
N HIS A 64 -7.96 10.55 -7.51
CA HIS A 64 -9.06 10.16 -8.38
C HIS A 64 -9.28 8.64 -8.38
N VAL A 65 -10.55 8.23 -8.37
CA VAL A 65 -10.93 6.83 -8.50
C VAL A 65 -10.80 6.41 -9.98
N GLN A 66 -9.85 5.54 -10.32
CA GLN A 66 -9.89 4.86 -11.62
C GLN A 66 -11.08 3.89 -11.62
N SER A 67 -12.00 4.07 -12.57
CA SER A 67 -13.29 3.36 -12.64
C SER A 67 -13.20 1.84 -12.67
N ASP A 68 -12.03 1.30 -13.02
CA ASP A 68 -11.80 -0.13 -13.25
C ASP A 68 -11.42 -0.90 -11.97
N ASP A 69 -11.12 -0.20 -10.87
CA ASP A 69 -10.73 -0.78 -9.58
C ASP A 69 -11.93 -0.94 -8.59
N ILE A 70 -13.18 -0.71 -9.05
CA ILE A 70 -14.38 -0.62 -8.17
C ILE A 70 -15.14 -1.95 -8.08
N ASN A 71 -15.21 -2.52 -6.87
CA ASN A 71 -16.32 -3.39 -6.45
C ASN A 71 -17.16 -2.67 -5.37
N GLN A 72 -18.30 -2.14 -5.78
CA GLN A 72 -19.51 -1.79 -5.02
C GLN A 72 -19.37 -1.40 -3.52
N GLY A 73 -18.80 -0.23 -3.23
CA GLY A 73 -18.96 0.39 -1.89
C GLY A 73 -18.18 1.69 -1.63
N GLY A 74 -16.98 1.84 -2.21
CA GLY A 74 -16.05 2.95 -1.93
C GLY A 74 -16.26 4.26 -2.70
N LEU A 75 -17.25 4.33 -3.60
CA LEU A 75 -17.43 5.41 -4.59
C LEU A 75 -17.60 6.84 -4.02
N GLU A 76 -17.86 7.00 -2.73
CA GLU A 76 -18.16 8.32 -2.13
C GLU A 76 -16.95 8.99 -1.45
N LEU A 77 -15.84 8.26 -1.22
CA LEU A 77 -14.63 8.77 -0.58
C LEU A 77 -13.45 8.58 -1.54
N GLY A 78 -12.73 9.66 -1.88
CA GLY A 78 -11.49 9.57 -2.67
C GLY A 78 -10.49 8.58 -2.05
N MET A 79 -9.56 8.07 -2.87
CA MET A 79 -8.64 7.01 -2.43
C MET A 79 -7.77 7.42 -1.24
N PHE A 80 -7.47 8.71 -1.09
CA PHE A 80 -6.72 9.23 0.05
C PHE A 80 -7.54 9.15 1.33
N ALA A 81 -8.82 9.54 1.27
CA ALA A 81 -9.73 9.40 2.39
C ALA A 81 -9.93 7.92 2.79
N ARG A 82 -9.98 7.02 1.80
CA ARG A 82 -10.04 5.56 2.01
C ARG A 82 -8.80 5.03 2.71
N ALA A 83 -7.60 5.36 2.23
CA ALA A 83 -6.32 4.93 2.83
C ALA A 83 -6.04 5.56 4.20
N LEU A 84 -6.63 6.73 4.48
CA LEU A 84 -6.58 7.37 5.79
C LEU A 84 -7.52 6.69 6.79
N LYS A 85 -8.75 6.37 6.34
CA LYS A 85 -9.81 5.83 7.20
C LYS A 85 -9.61 4.35 7.54
N TYR A 86 -9.15 3.55 6.58
CA TYR A 86 -8.90 2.13 6.78
C TYR A 86 -7.44 1.83 6.43
N GLN A 87 -6.73 1.27 7.39
CA GLN A 87 -5.29 1.07 7.34
C GLN A 87 -4.97 -0.38 7.00
N ASP A 88 -5.54 -0.89 5.92
CA ASP A 88 -5.66 -2.32 5.64
C ASP A 88 -4.88 -2.76 4.38
N ILE A 89 -3.80 -2.05 4.03
CA ILE A 89 -2.95 -2.42 2.89
C ILE A 89 -2.10 -3.64 3.28
N GLU A 90 -2.19 -4.71 2.47
CA GLU A 90 -1.45 -5.96 2.73
C GLU A 90 -0.23 -6.14 1.86
N LYS A 91 -0.35 -5.72 0.59
CA LYS A 91 0.64 -5.99 -0.45
C LYS A 91 0.50 -5.02 -1.60
N MET A 92 1.52 -4.95 -2.44
CA MET A 92 1.58 -4.10 -3.60
C MET A 92 2.23 -4.84 -4.76
N ALA A 93 1.63 -4.75 -5.95
CA ALA A 93 2.31 -5.12 -7.19
C ALA A 93 3.05 -3.92 -7.76
N ILE A 94 4.31 -4.11 -8.13
CA ILE A 94 5.10 -3.18 -8.92
C ILE A 94 4.94 -3.61 -10.38
N ASN A 95 4.26 -2.80 -11.19
CA ASN A 95 4.03 -3.09 -12.59
C ASN A 95 5.15 -2.53 -13.45
N PHE A 96 5.52 -3.27 -14.50
CA PHE A 96 6.57 -2.89 -15.44
C PHE A 96 6.01 -2.72 -16.86
N ASP A 97 6.77 -2.02 -17.70
CA ASP A 97 6.49 -1.75 -19.11
C ASP A 97 6.36 -3.02 -19.97
N ASP A 98 7.05 -4.10 -19.58
CA ASP A 98 6.97 -5.41 -20.21
C ASP A 98 5.75 -6.26 -19.78
N GLN A 99 4.78 -5.65 -19.09
CA GLN A 99 3.56 -6.28 -18.56
C GLN A 99 3.83 -7.32 -17.47
N THR A 100 5.06 -7.41 -16.95
CA THR A 100 5.34 -8.20 -15.75
C THR A 100 5.07 -7.40 -14.48
N SER A 101 4.95 -8.11 -13.36
CA SER A 101 4.76 -7.47 -12.06
C SER A 101 5.49 -8.23 -10.96
N ASP A 102 6.07 -7.50 -10.01
CA ASP A 102 6.62 -8.07 -8.77
C ASP A 102 5.69 -7.77 -7.60
N LEU A 103 5.28 -8.80 -6.87
CA LEU A 103 4.35 -8.68 -5.75
C LEU A 103 5.11 -8.61 -4.42
N ILE A 104 5.05 -7.46 -3.76
CA ILE A 104 5.68 -7.18 -2.47
C ILE A 104 4.65 -7.29 -1.34
N TYR A 105 4.99 -8.02 -0.28
CA TYR A 105 4.16 -8.19 0.90
C TYR A 105 4.68 -7.31 2.04
N PHE A 106 3.77 -6.52 2.64
CA PHE A 106 4.12 -5.62 3.74
C PHE A 106 4.03 -6.33 5.10
N PRO A 107 4.76 -5.84 6.12
CA PRO A 107 4.54 -6.32 7.48
C PRO A 107 3.10 -6.01 7.87
N TYR A 108 2.43 -7.02 8.44
CA TYR A 108 1.01 -6.93 8.75
C TYR A 108 0.70 -7.58 10.09
N LYS A 109 -0.05 -6.88 10.93
CA LYS A 109 -0.62 -7.44 12.16
C LYS A 109 -1.98 -6.80 12.41
N ASP A 110 -3.00 -7.65 12.60
CA ASP A 110 -4.37 -7.23 12.83
C ASP A 110 -4.47 -6.33 14.07
N LYS A 111 -5.18 -5.21 13.92
CA LYS A 111 -5.55 -4.32 15.01
C LYS A 111 -6.72 -4.92 15.76
N GLU A 112 -6.41 -5.75 16.76
CA GLU A 112 -7.43 -6.35 17.63
C GLU A 112 -8.36 -5.27 18.19
N THR A 113 -9.63 -5.31 17.76
CA THR A 113 -10.68 -4.43 18.28
C THR A 113 -11.68 -5.31 19.02
N PRO A 114 -11.87 -5.15 20.34
CA PRO A 114 -12.84 -5.97 21.08
C PRO A 114 -14.24 -5.88 20.46
N GLY A 115 -14.75 -7.00 19.94
CA GLY A 115 -16.07 -7.08 19.31
C GLY A 115 -16.12 -6.83 17.80
N GLN A 116 -14.98 -6.60 17.14
CA GLN A 116 -14.86 -6.50 15.68
C GLN A 116 -13.58 -7.19 15.21
N GLU A 117 -13.67 -8.05 14.20
CA GLU A 117 -12.46 -8.54 13.52
C GLU A 117 -11.77 -7.33 12.87
N GLY A 118 -10.59 -6.96 13.38
CA GLY A 118 -9.86 -5.80 12.92
C GLY A 118 -9.21 -6.07 11.58
N LEU A 119 -9.71 -5.43 10.52
CA LEU A 119 -9.08 -5.45 9.19
C LEU A 119 -7.92 -4.45 9.08
N ASP A 120 -7.74 -3.57 10.06
CA ASP A 120 -6.65 -2.60 10.04
C ASP A 120 -5.32 -3.26 10.45
N ASN A 121 -4.26 -2.88 9.75
CA ASN A 121 -2.88 -3.21 10.04
C ASN A 121 -2.30 -2.23 11.06
N ILE A 122 -1.89 -2.71 12.24
CA ILE A 122 -1.28 -1.85 13.26
C ILE A 122 0.04 -1.19 12.83
N TYR A 123 0.71 -1.75 11.81
CA TYR A 123 1.97 -1.24 11.30
C TYR A 123 1.79 -0.18 10.22
N GLN A 124 0.58 -0.03 9.69
CA GLN A 124 0.29 1.03 8.74
C GLN A 124 -0.05 2.32 9.48
N SER A 125 0.50 3.43 9.01
CA SER A 125 0.13 4.77 9.43
C SER A 125 0.05 5.67 8.21
N THR A 126 -1.04 6.43 8.13
CA THR A 126 -1.37 7.26 6.95
C THR A 126 -1.64 8.70 7.41
N LYS A 127 -1.17 9.70 6.65
CA LYS A 127 -1.53 11.11 6.84
C LYS A 127 -1.65 11.82 5.49
N ILE A 128 -2.46 12.87 5.47
CA ILE A 128 -2.57 13.80 4.35
C ILE A 128 -1.98 15.14 4.81
N SER A 129 -1.10 15.73 4.01
CA SER A 129 -0.48 17.04 4.30
C SER A 129 -1.40 18.21 3.95
N ALA A 130 -0.99 19.43 4.33
CA ALA A 130 -1.73 20.65 4.02
C ALA A 130 -1.83 20.94 2.51
N ASP A 131 -0.90 20.44 1.69
CA ASP A 131 -0.91 20.52 0.22
C ASP A 131 -1.57 19.30 -0.44
N ASN A 132 -2.38 18.54 0.33
CA ASN A 132 -3.17 17.41 -0.15
C ASN A 132 -2.35 16.26 -0.77
N ARG A 133 -1.17 15.97 -0.23
CA ARG A 133 -0.40 14.77 -0.58
C ARG A 133 -0.63 13.68 0.46
N LEU A 134 -0.71 12.43 0.00
CA LEU A 134 -0.85 11.28 0.89
C LEU A 134 0.51 10.71 1.22
N TYR A 135 0.74 10.47 2.51
CA TYR A 135 1.92 9.80 3.02
C TYR A 135 1.49 8.52 3.72
N ILE A 136 2.08 7.39 3.32
CA ILE A 136 1.85 6.10 3.95
C ILE A 136 3.19 5.55 4.42
N VAL A 137 3.22 5.07 5.67
CA VAL A 137 4.31 4.29 6.22
C VAL A 137 3.75 2.98 6.74
N ILE A 138 4.30 1.86 6.28
CA ILE A 138 3.99 0.51 6.80
C ILE A 138 5.28 -0.05 7.38
N ASP A 139 5.44 0.04 8.69
CA ASP A 139 6.67 -0.30 9.41
C ASP A 139 6.33 -0.66 10.87
N ALA A 140 7.02 -1.66 11.42
CA ALA A 140 6.71 -2.13 12.77
C ALA A 140 7.19 -1.20 13.89
N GLU A 141 8.12 -0.30 13.58
CA GLU A 141 8.79 0.56 14.55
C GLU A 141 8.52 2.05 14.32
N LYS A 142 8.27 2.46 13.07
CA LYS A 142 8.18 3.87 12.69
C LYS A 142 6.85 4.23 12.07
N THR A 143 6.37 5.41 12.41
CA THR A 143 5.11 5.96 11.89
C THR A 143 5.35 7.07 10.86
N VAL A 144 4.31 7.38 10.09
CA VAL A 144 4.28 8.50 9.14
C VAL A 144 4.65 9.84 9.79
N ALA A 145 4.29 10.04 11.06
CA ALA A 145 4.58 11.27 11.79
C ALA A 145 6.07 11.41 12.15
N GLU A 146 6.80 10.30 12.30
CA GLU A 146 8.23 10.30 12.60
C GLU A 146 9.06 10.38 11.32
N ILE A 147 8.61 9.74 10.25
CA ILE A 147 9.30 9.69 8.95
C ILE A 147 9.14 11.00 8.18
N TYR A 148 7.93 11.53 8.09
CA TYR A 148 7.60 12.73 7.30
C TYR A 148 7.29 13.92 8.21
N GLN A 149 8.05 14.05 9.31
CA GLN A 149 7.87 15.09 10.31
C GLN A 149 7.92 16.52 9.75
N ASP A 150 8.64 16.75 8.64
CA ASP A 150 8.75 18.05 7.97
C ASP A 150 7.57 18.37 7.03
N LYS A 151 6.62 17.44 6.87
CA LYS A 151 5.45 17.57 5.97
C LYS A 151 4.16 17.95 6.69
N PHE A 152 4.17 17.99 8.04
CA PHE A 152 2.99 18.20 8.88
C PHE A 152 3.19 19.25 9.97
#